data_AF-A0A4Y5Z1L1-F1
#
_entry.id   AF-A0A4Y5Z1L1-F1
#
_cell.length_a   1.000
_cell.length_b   1.000
_cell.length_c   1.000
_cell.angle_alpha   90.00
_cell.angle_beta   90.00
_cell.angle_gamma   90.00
#
_symmetry.space_group_name_H-M   'P 1'
#
loop_
_entity.id
_entity.type
_entity.pdbx_description
1 polymer ?
#
loop_
_entity_poly.entity_id
_entity_poly.type
_entity_poly.pdbx_seq_one_letter_code
_entity_poly.pdbx_strand_id
1 'polypeptide(L)'
;MNELDYLRQTRALNRPVAPRRDLWAGIEARLDVVPAAQPSRHRRAQPWLMAAAIAAVAVISGGIGLHLAPGGSDAVAEAHTNWKPADPRLTGAAVELDAARMELTQAMQDSPQSPALQRLLQKTERQRDRLRTFDKQAG
;
A
#
# COMPACT_ATOMS: atom_id res chain seq x y z
N MET A 1 -17.80 -24.88 6.97
CA MET A 1 -17.14 -24.21 8.11
C MET A 1 -18.12 -23.19 8.64
N ASN A 2 -18.43 -23.20 9.94
CA ASN A 2 -19.48 -22.34 10.52
C ASN A 2 -18.91 -20.97 10.93
N GLU A 3 -19.68 -19.90 10.88
CA GLU A 3 -19.23 -18.53 11.20
C GLU A 3 -18.66 -18.41 12.63
N LEU A 4 -19.25 -19.15 13.57
CA LEU A 4 -18.80 -19.24 14.95
C LEU A 4 -17.39 -19.83 15.09
N ASP A 5 -16.98 -20.70 14.18
CA ASP A 5 -15.64 -21.27 14.19
C ASP A 5 -14.61 -20.24 13.71
N TYR A 6 -14.99 -19.40 12.75
CA TYR A 6 -14.18 -18.27 12.30
C TYR A 6 -13.95 -17.25 13.43
N LEU A 7 -15.02 -16.87 14.13
CA LEU A 7 -14.93 -15.94 15.27
C LEU A 7 -14.09 -16.49 16.44
N ARG A 8 -14.13 -17.82 16.65
CA ARG A 8 -13.25 -18.47 17.64
C ARG A 8 -11.79 -18.44 17.20
N GLN A 9 -11.52 -18.67 15.91
CA GLN A 9 -10.18 -18.67 15.36
C GLN A 9 -9.53 -17.29 15.36
N THR A 10 -10.28 -16.24 15.00
CA THR A 10 -9.80 -14.84 15.07
C THR A 10 -9.49 -14.43 16.51
N ARG A 11 -10.32 -14.85 17.47
CA ARG A 11 -10.05 -14.59 18.90
C ARG A 11 -8.82 -15.32 19.42
N ALA A 12 -8.52 -16.52 18.91
CA ALA A 12 -7.31 -17.26 19.28
C ALA A 12 -6.02 -16.64 18.74
N LEU A 13 -6.09 -15.94 17.60
CA LEU A 13 -4.97 -15.23 16.98
C LEU A 13 -4.57 -13.96 17.74
N ASN A 14 -5.47 -13.35 18.51
CA ASN A 14 -5.22 -12.12 19.28
C ASN A 14 -4.47 -12.37 20.61
N ARG A 15 -3.65 -13.42 20.70
CA ARG A 15 -2.83 -13.69 21.88
C ARG A 15 -1.39 -13.25 21.64
N PRO A 16 -0.71 -12.65 22.63
CA PRO A 16 0.71 -12.33 22.50
C PRO A 16 1.50 -13.65 22.35
N VAL A 17 2.25 -13.77 21.26
CA VAL A 17 3.14 -14.91 20.99
C VAL A 17 4.57 -14.41 21.05
N ALA A 18 5.35 -14.91 22.02
CA ALA A 18 6.78 -14.64 22.09
C ALA A 18 7.52 -15.47 21.01
N PRO A 19 8.52 -14.89 20.32
CA PRO A 19 9.33 -15.63 19.37
C PRO A 19 10.12 -16.75 20.08
N ARG A 20 10.24 -17.91 19.43
CA ARG A 20 10.90 -19.11 19.99
C ARG A 20 12.40 -18.93 20.26
N ARG A 21 13.03 -17.93 19.63
CA ARG A 21 14.44 -17.59 19.81
C ARG A 21 14.58 -16.08 19.89
N ASP A 22 15.52 -15.62 20.71
CA ASP A 22 15.93 -14.24 20.69
C ASP A 22 16.53 -13.88 19.32
N LEU A 23 15.96 -12.86 18.68
CA LEU A 23 16.37 -12.36 17.38
C LEU A 23 17.32 -11.16 17.51
N TRP A 24 17.36 -10.49 18.67
CA TRP A 24 18.15 -9.28 18.88
C TRP A 24 19.64 -9.54 18.75
N ALA A 25 20.15 -10.59 19.41
CA ALA A 25 21.55 -10.98 19.30
C ALA A 25 22.00 -11.25 17.84
N GLY A 26 21.10 -11.77 17.00
CA GLY A 26 21.41 -12.03 15.58
C GLY A 26 21.36 -10.80 14.69
N ILE A 27 20.60 -9.78 15.08
CA ILE A 27 20.52 -8.48 14.39
C ILE A 27 21.73 -7.63 14.75
N GLU A 28 22.10 -7.57 16.04
CA GLU A 28 23.28 -6.86 16.55
C GLU A 28 24.55 -7.37 15.87
N ALA A 29 24.73 -8.70 15.83
CA ALA A 29 25.85 -9.32 15.12
C ALA A 29 25.90 -9.03 13.60
N ARG A 30 24.80 -8.62 12.96
CA ARG A 30 24.79 -8.22 11.54
C ARG A 30 25.04 -6.74 11.34
N LEU A 31 24.69 -5.91 12.32
CA LEU A 31 24.93 -4.46 12.29
C LEU A 31 26.40 -4.13 12.53
N ASP A 32 27.08 -4.89 13.38
CA ASP A 32 28.51 -4.72 13.67
C ASP A 32 29.42 -5.14 12.50
N VAL A 33 28.88 -5.87 11.52
CA VAL A 33 29.63 -6.30 10.34
C VAL A 33 29.56 -5.20 9.28
N VAL A 34 30.63 -4.41 9.17
CA VAL A 34 30.88 -3.54 8.01
C VAL A 34 30.94 -4.42 6.75
N PRO A 35 30.11 -4.18 5.72
CA PRO A 35 29.94 -5.16 4.64
C PRO A 35 31.11 -5.10 3.65
N ALA A 36 32.12 -5.97 3.85
CA ALA A 36 32.89 -6.47 2.72
C ALA A 36 32.02 -7.52 2.01
N ALA A 37 31.74 -7.30 0.72
CA ALA A 37 30.84 -8.12 -0.09
C ALA A 37 31.18 -9.62 0.00
N GLN A 38 30.48 -10.34 0.87
CA GLN A 38 30.46 -11.79 0.88
C GLN A 38 29.22 -12.27 0.13
N PRO A 39 29.33 -13.29 -0.73
CA PRO A 39 28.18 -13.83 -1.44
C PRO A 39 27.26 -14.49 -0.41
N SER A 40 26.12 -13.84 -0.18
CA SER A 40 25.03 -14.41 0.60
C SER A 40 24.60 -15.72 -0.04
N ARG A 41 24.90 -16.86 0.60
CA ARG A 41 24.20 -18.12 0.32
C ARG A 41 22.73 -17.87 0.64
N HIS A 42 21.96 -17.53 -0.38
CA HIS A 42 20.51 -17.34 -0.31
C HIS A 42 19.86 -18.64 0.16
N ARG A 43 19.72 -18.81 1.47
CA ARG A 43 18.68 -19.68 2.02
C ARG A 43 17.36 -19.03 1.63
N ARG A 44 16.63 -19.72 0.76
CA ARG A 44 15.21 -19.48 0.45
C ARG A 44 14.45 -19.21 1.76
N ALA A 45 14.17 -17.95 2.05
CA ALA A 45 13.28 -17.49 3.10
C ALA A 45 12.58 -16.24 2.53
N GLN A 46 11.48 -16.47 1.82
CA GLN A 46 10.12 -16.31 2.31
C GLN A 46 9.74 -14.81 2.41
N PRO A 47 9.05 -14.26 1.39
CA PRO A 47 8.95 -12.83 1.07
C PRO A 47 8.02 -12.01 1.98
N TRP A 48 7.68 -12.51 3.17
CA TRP A 48 6.60 -11.94 3.97
C TRP A 48 7.03 -10.80 4.93
N LEU A 49 8.34 -10.65 5.18
CA LEU A 49 8.85 -9.61 6.09
C LEU A 49 8.99 -8.22 5.44
N MET A 50 8.91 -8.10 4.10
CA MET A 50 8.87 -6.81 3.42
C MET A 50 7.55 -6.05 3.65
N ALA A 51 6.45 -6.75 3.96
CA ALA A 51 5.14 -6.12 4.15
C ALA A 51 5.04 -5.34 5.48
N ALA A 52 5.74 -5.79 6.53
CA ALA A 52 5.66 -5.16 7.85
C ALA A 52 6.40 -3.81 7.94
N ALA A 53 7.50 -3.65 7.20
CA ALA A 53 8.26 -2.39 7.17
C ALA A 53 7.49 -1.26 6.46
N ILE A 54 6.66 -1.59 5.46
CA ILE A 54 5.84 -0.61 4.71
C ILE A 54 4.67 -0.13 5.58
N ALA A 55 4.06 -1.01 6.39
CA ALA A 55 2.95 -0.65 7.27
C ALA A 55 3.36 0.34 8.38
N ALA A 56 4.58 0.24 8.91
CA ALA A 56 5.05 1.12 9.98
C ALA A 56 5.26 2.58 9.52
N VAL A 57 5.71 2.79 8.28
CA VAL A 57 5.88 4.14 7.71
C VAL A 57 4.53 4.79 7.39
N ALA A 58 3.54 4.01 6.95
CA ALA A 58 2.19 4.49 6.64
C ALA A 58 1.40 4.97 7.87
N VAL A 59 1.61 4.36 9.05
CA VAL A 59 0.93 4.77 10.29
C VAL A 59 1.50 6.08 10.83
N ILE A 60 2.80 6.32 10.68
CA ILE A 60 3.45 7.54 11.17
C ILE A 60 3.14 8.75 10.27
N SER A 61 3.02 8.57 8.96
CA SER A 61 2.56 9.64 8.05
C SER A 61 1.05 9.89 8.14
N GLY A 62 0.24 8.87 8.40
CA GLY A 62 -1.22 9.00 8.55
C GLY A 62 -1.67 9.66 9.86
N GLY A 63 -0.95 9.44 10.96
CA GLY A 63 -1.34 9.93 12.29
C GLY A 63 -1.27 11.45 12.47
N ILE A 64 -0.40 12.14 11.74
CA ILE A 64 -0.27 13.61 11.82
C ILE A 64 -1.24 14.31 10.86
N GLY A 65 -1.58 13.69 9.72
CA GLY A 65 -2.54 14.24 8.76
C GLY A 65 -4.00 14.23 9.25
N LEU A 66 -4.37 13.27 10.11
CA LEU A 66 -5.72 13.13 10.66
C LEU A 66 -6.12 14.20 11.68
N HIS A 67 -5.15 14.90 12.30
CA HIS A 67 -5.45 15.96 13.26
C HIS A 67 -5.68 17.34 12.64
N LEU A 68 -5.50 17.50 11.32
CA LEU A 68 -5.78 18.75 10.59
C LEU A 68 -6.86 18.62 9.51
N ALA A 69 -7.50 17.47 9.34
CA ALA A 69 -8.57 17.31 8.36
C ALA A 69 -9.93 17.70 8.99
N PRO A 70 -10.60 18.79 8.53
CA PRO A 70 -12.02 18.97 8.78
C PRO A 70 -12.81 17.96 7.94
N GLY A 71 -13.95 17.54 8.48
CA GLY A 71 -14.71 16.37 8.06
C GLY A 71 -15.10 16.29 6.58
N GLY A 72 -15.25 15.05 6.11
CA GLY A 72 -15.70 14.74 4.76
C GLY A 72 -15.86 13.24 4.50
N SER A 73 -16.31 12.47 5.49
CA SER A 73 -16.85 11.13 5.29
C SER A 73 -18.29 11.24 4.77
N ASP A 74 -18.60 10.43 3.75
CA ASP A 74 -19.95 10.05 3.23
C ASP A 74 -20.48 10.67 1.92
N ALA A 75 -19.71 11.44 1.14
CA ALA A 75 -20.24 12.05 -0.10
C ALA A 75 -19.44 11.78 -1.39
N VAL A 76 -18.90 10.58 -1.59
CA VAL A 76 -18.20 10.23 -2.85
C VAL A 76 -18.73 8.93 -3.48
N ALA A 77 -20.06 8.84 -3.55
CA ALA A 77 -20.77 7.81 -4.33
C ALA A 77 -21.20 8.31 -5.72
N GLU A 78 -20.83 9.53 -6.14
CA GLU A 78 -21.26 10.10 -7.41
C GLU A 78 -20.17 10.00 -8.49
N ALA A 79 -20.34 8.96 -9.32
CA ALA A 79 -20.32 9.04 -10.78
C ALA A 79 -19.15 9.78 -11.45
N HIS A 80 -17.94 9.25 -11.26
CA HIS A 80 -16.96 9.26 -12.34
C HIS A 80 -16.56 7.81 -12.60
N THR A 81 -16.54 7.42 -13.87
CA THR A 81 -16.35 6.04 -14.37
C THR A 81 -15.25 5.29 -13.63
N ASN A 82 -15.65 4.56 -12.59
CA ASN A 82 -14.81 3.65 -11.81
C ASN A 82 -14.51 2.44 -12.71
N TRP A 83 -13.47 2.57 -13.52
CA TRP A 83 -13.02 1.49 -14.38
C TRP A 83 -12.45 0.38 -13.49
N LYS A 84 -13.14 -0.76 -13.47
CA LYS A 84 -12.73 -1.94 -12.71
C LYS A 84 -12.04 -2.94 -13.63
N PRO A 85 -10.76 -3.28 -13.40
CA PRO A 85 -10.05 -4.29 -14.18
C PRO A 85 -10.72 -5.67 -14.07
N ALA A 86 -10.58 -6.49 -15.11
CA ALA A 86 -11.01 -7.88 -15.10
C ALA A 86 -10.06 -8.75 -14.25
N ASP A 87 -8.75 -8.44 -14.26
CA ASP A 87 -7.79 -9.13 -13.40
C ASP A 87 -7.90 -8.64 -11.93
N PRO A 88 -8.23 -9.52 -10.96
CA PRO A 88 -8.33 -9.16 -9.55
C PRO A 88 -7.00 -8.64 -8.98
N ARG A 89 -5.85 -8.99 -9.57
CA ARG A 89 -4.53 -8.52 -9.12
C ARG A 89 -4.32 -7.02 -9.40
N LEU A 90 -5.00 -6.47 -10.40
CA LEU A 90 -4.89 -5.07 -10.80
C LEU A 90 -5.91 -4.17 -10.10
N THR A 91 -6.88 -4.76 -9.39
CA THR A 91 -8.01 -4.02 -8.78
C THR A 91 -7.54 -2.99 -7.75
N GLY A 92 -6.58 -3.35 -6.88
CA GLY A 92 -6.05 -2.41 -5.88
C GLY A 92 -5.36 -1.20 -6.50
N ALA A 93 -4.49 -1.44 -7.48
CA ALA A 93 -3.80 -0.38 -8.20
C ALA A 93 -4.77 0.54 -8.97
N ALA A 94 -5.87 -0.01 -9.51
CA ALA A 94 -6.89 0.78 -10.18
C ALA A 94 -7.61 1.72 -9.20
N VAL A 95 -7.97 1.24 -8.01
CA VAL A 95 -8.62 2.06 -6.96
C VAL A 95 -7.69 3.18 -6.49
N GLU A 96 -6.41 2.88 -6.23
CA GLU A 96 -5.44 3.88 -5.78
C GLU A 96 -5.20 4.96 -6.84
N LEU A 97 -5.06 4.59 -8.12
CA LEU A 97 -4.88 5.55 -9.21
C LEU A 97 -6.11 6.44 -9.42
N ASP A 98 -7.32 5.91 -9.20
CA ASP A 98 -8.55 6.69 -9.30
C ASP A 98 -8.65 7.71 -8.16
N ALA A 99 -8.34 7.30 -6.93
CA ALA A 99 -8.26 8.19 -5.77
C ALA A 99 -7.22 9.29 -5.97
N ALA A 100 -6.00 8.94 -6.42
CA ALA A 100 -4.95 9.91 -6.71
C ALA A 100 -5.37 10.92 -7.79
N ARG A 101 -6.10 10.47 -8.82
CA ARG A 101 -6.63 11.36 -9.86
C ARG A 101 -7.66 12.33 -9.28
N MET A 102 -8.55 11.87 -8.41
CA MET A 102 -9.54 12.73 -7.75
C MET A 102 -8.87 13.80 -6.90
N GLU A 103 -7.88 13.43 -6.09
CA GLU A 103 -7.11 14.37 -5.28
C GLU A 103 -6.34 15.39 -6.13
N LEU A 104 -5.71 14.96 -7.23
CA LEU A 104 -5.02 15.87 -8.15
C LEU A 104 -5.98 16.82 -8.87
N THR A 105 -7.16 16.34 -9.22
CA THR A 105 -8.21 17.17 -9.84
C THR A 105 -8.72 18.20 -8.84
N GLN A 106 -8.89 17.81 -7.57
CA GLN A 106 -9.24 18.71 -6.49
C GLN A 106 -8.15 19.77 -6.25
N ALA A 107 -6.89 19.35 -6.11
CA ALA A 107 -5.76 20.27 -5.92
C ALA A 107 -5.58 21.23 -7.13
N MET A 108 -5.96 20.81 -8.33
CA MET A 108 -5.98 21.68 -9.51
C MET A 108 -7.06 22.76 -9.44
N GLN A 109 -8.16 22.56 -8.71
CA GLN A 109 -9.15 23.62 -8.47
C GLN A 109 -8.55 24.72 -7.59
N ASP A 110 -7.78 24.34 -6.58
CA ASP A 110 -7.12 25.28 -5.66
C ASP A 110 -5.93 26.00 -6.30
N SER A 111 -5.24 25.34 -7.25
CA SER A 111 -4.02 25.86 -7.88
C SER A 111 -3.95 25.52 -9.39
N PRO A 112 -4.78 26.15 -10.23
CA PRO A 112 -4.94 25.79 -11.64
C PRO A 112 -3.69 26.04 -12.49
N GLN A 113 -2.84 26.99 -12.09
CA GLN A 113 -1.63 27.36 -12.82
C GLN A 113 -0.37 26.59 -12.38
N SER A 114 -0.50 25.57 -11.52
CA SER A 114 0.67 24.79 -11.08
C SER A 114 1.14 23.83 -12.19
N PRO A 115 2.33 24.04 -12.79
CA PRO A 115 2.85 23.16 -13.83
C PRO A 115 3.23 21.78 -13.27
N ALA A 116 3.53 21.68 -11.97
CA ALA A 116 3.86 20.41 -11.31
C ALA A 116 2.62 19.50 -11.21
N LEU A 117 1.47 20.05 -10.79
CA LEU A 117 0.22 19.29 -10.70
C LEU A 117 -0.23 18.80 -12.08
N GLN A 118 -0.10 19.64 -13.11
CA GLN A 118 -0.43 19.26 -14.49
C GLN A 118 0.45 18.10 -14.99
N ARG A 119 1.77 18.14 -14.74
CA ARG A 119 2.67 17.04 -15.09
C ARG A 119 2.34 15.76 -14.32
N LEU A 120 2.01 15.89 -13.03
CA LEU A 120 1.67 14.76 -12.20
C LEU A 120 0.36 14.12 -12.65
N LEU A 121 -0.67 14.90 -12.96
CA LEU A 121 -1.92 14.42 -13.55
C LEU A 121 -1.67 13.66 -14.86
N GLN A 122 -0.90 14.24 -15.79
CA GLN A 122 -0.54 13.56 -17.04
C GLN A 122 0.20 12.23 -16.81
N LYS A 123 1.05 12.15 -15.77
CA LYS A 123 1.74 10.92 -15.40
C LYS A 123 0.76 9.87 -14.86
N THR A 124 -0.16 10.26 -13.99
CA THR A 124 -1.22 9.40 -13.45
C THR A 124 -2.11 8.84 -14.57
N GLU A 125 -2.49 9.67 -15.54
CA GLU A 125 -3.25 9.22 -16.72
C GLU A 125 -2.48 8.17 -17.53
N ARG A 126 -1.19 8.41 -17.80
CA ARG A 126 -0.34 7.41 -18.49
C ARG A 126 -0.22 6.10 -17.72
N GLN A 127 -0.21 6.15 -16.39
CA GLN A 127 -0.19 4.95 -15.56
C GLN A 127 -1.50 4.18 -15.64
N ARG A 128 -2.65 4.88 -15.63
CA ARG A 128 -3.98 4.27 -15.82
C ARG A 128 -4.09 3.59 -17.18
N ASP A 129 -3.60 4.23 -18.24
CA ASP A 129 -3.61 3.63 -19.59
C ASP A 129 -2.71 2.40 -19.69
N ARG A 130 -1.53 2.41 -19.05
CA ARG A 130 -0.68 1.21 -18.95
C ARG A 130 -1.39 0.08 -18.20
N LEU A 131 -2.08 0.39 -17.10
CA LEU A 131 -2.83 -0.61 -16.34
C LEU A 131 -3.93 -1.24 -17.19
N ARG A 132 -4.63 -0.44 -18.02
CA ARG A 132 -5.62 -0.93 -18.99
C ARG A 132 -5.00 -1.84 -20.04
N THR A 133 -3.79 -1.53 -20.51
CA THR A 133 -3.08 -2.41 -21.45
C THR A 133 -2.74 -3.75 -20.80
N PHE A 134 -2.30 -3.76 -19.55
CA PHE A 134 -2.04 -5.00 -18.82
C PHE A 134 -3.30 -5.83 -18.60
N ASP A 135 -4.42 -5.19 -18.24
CA ASP A 135 -5.71 -5.86 -18.07
C ASP A 135 -6.16 -6.56 -19.37
N LYS A 136 -6.00 -5.89 -20.52
CA LYS A 136 -6.28 -6.48 -21.85
C LYS A 136 -5.37 -7.66 -22.23
N GLN A 137 -4.19 -7.76 -21.62
CA GLN A 137 -3.24 -8.86 -21.88
C GLN A 137 -3.44 -10.04 -20.92
N ALA A 138 -4.08 -9.80 -19.76
CA ALA A 138 -4.29 -10.79 -18.71
C ALA A 138 -5.62 -11.54 -18.83
N GLY A 139 -6.59 -11.00 -19.60
CA GLY A 139 -7.86 -11.66 -19.96
C GLY A 139 -7.77 -12.46 -21.24
#